data_AF-A0A0R2RH16-F1
#
_entry.id   AF-A0A0R2RH16-F1
#
_cell.length_a   1.000
_cell.length_b   1.000
_cell.length_c   1.000
_cell.angle_alpha   90.00
_cell.angle_beta   90.00
_cell.angle_gamma   90.00
#
_symmetry.space_group_name_H-M   'P 1'
#
loop_
_entity.id
_entity.type
_entity.pdbx_description
1 polymer ?
#
loop_
_entity_poly.entity_id
_entity_poly.type
_entity_poly.pdbx_seq_one_letter_code
_entity_poly.pdbx_strand_id
1 'polypeptide(L)'
;MEKNDQLFMQLLYMFHTSAIQGLGKMADPTGKISRNLEYVSQTIDLMEMLKDKTKGNIGTDIEKVLNGMLSELRLNYVDEKSKATEKVDEKNQ
;
A
#
# COMPACT_ATOMS: atom_id res chain seq x y z
N MET A 1 2.45 -12.10 21.69
CA MET A 1 2.44 -10.77 21.06
C MET A 1 1.73 -9.84 22.02
N GLU A 2 2.33 -8.71 22.38
CA GLU A 2 1.68 -7.75 23.27
C GLU A 2 0.48 -7.09 22.57
N LYS A 3 -0.47 -6.55 23.34
CA LYS A 3 -1.66 -5.87 22.79
C LYS A 3 -1.28 -4.76 21.81
N ASN A 4 -0.23 -4.00 22.11
CA ASN A 4 0.24 -2.90 21.26
C ASN A 4 0.76 -3.40 19.90
N ASP A 5 1.47 -4.53 19.89
CA ASP A 5 1.93 -5.17 18.65
C ASP A 5 0.76 -5.60 17.77
N GLN A 6 -0.29 -6.16 18.37
CA GLN A 6 -1.49 -6.58 17.66
C GLN A 6 -2.21 -5.38 17.02
N LEU A 7 -2.35 -4.28 17.77
CA LEU A 7 -2.96 -3.05 17.28
C LEU A 7 -2.14 -2.41 16.16
N PHE A 8 -0.81 -2.43 16.29
CA PHE A 8 0.07 -1.92 15.24
C PHE A 8 -0.02 -2.76 13.97
N MET A 9 -0.02 -4.09 14.09
CA MET A 9 -0.24 -4.99 12.96
C MET A 9 -1.59 -4.71 12.27
N GLN A 10 -2.66 -4.52 13.04
CA GLN A 10 -3.97 -4.18 12.49
C GLN A 10 -3.94 -2.85 11.72
N LEU A 11 -3.25 -1.84 12.25
CA LEU A 11 -3.05 -0.55 11.57
C LEU A 11 -2.32 -0.73 10.22
N LEU A 12 -1.24 -1.54 10.20
CA LEU A 12 -0.51 -1.84 8.95
C LEU A 12 -1.41 -2.52 7.92
N TYR A 13 -2.22 -3.50 8.33
CA TYR A 13 -3.18 -4.17 7.45
C TYR A 13 -4.24 -3.22 6.89
N MET A 14 -4.71 -2.26 7.68
CA MET A 14 -5.67 -1.25 7.21
C MET A 14 -5.08 -0.39 6.11
N PHE A 15 -3.86 0.13 6.29
CA PHE A 15 -3.18 0.91 5.24
C PHE A 15 -2.87 0.08 4.00
N HIS A 16 -2.36 -1.15 4.18
CA HIS A 16 -2.05 -2.04 3.06
C HIS A 16 -3.30 -2.37 2.23
N THR A 17 -4.39 -2.77 2.89
CA THR A 17 -5.66 -3.08 2.22
C THR A 17 -6.19 -1.87 1.45
N SER A 18 -6.08 -0.67 2.05
CA SER A 18 -6.55 0.55 1.41
C SER A 18 -5.72 0.91 0.17
N ALA A 19 -4.40 0.72 0.21
CA ALA A 19 -3.54 0.89 -0.96
C ALA A 19 -3.84 -0.15 -2.06
N ILE A 20 -4.11 -1.41 -1.71
CA ILE A 20 -4.53 -2.46 -2.67
C ILE A 20 -5.85 -2.10 -3.35
N GLN A 21 -6.82 -1.55 -2.60
CA GLN A 21 -8.07 -1.02 -3.18
C GLN A 21 -7.79 0.15 -4.12
N GLY A 22 -6.94 1.10 -3.72
CA GLY A 22 -6.54 2.24 -4.54
C GLY A 22 -5.80 1.87 -5.82
N LEU A 23 -5.12 0.71 -5.86
CA LEU A 23 -4.52 0.16 -7.08
C LEU A 23 -5.59 -0.33 -8.09
N GLY A 24 -6.87 -0.39 -7.71
CA GLY A 24 -7.93 -0.96 -8.54
C GLY A 24 -7.89 -2.48 -8.63
N LYS A 25 -7.16 -3.16 -7.74
CA LYS A 25 -7.05 -4.63 -7.69
C LYS A 25 -8.15 -5.29 -6.86
N MET A 26 -8.92 -4.51 -6.12
CA MET A 26 -10.03 -4.95 -5.29
C MET A 26 -11.17 -3.92 -5.40
N ALA A 27 -12.41 -4.39 -5.45
CA ALA A 27 -13.57 -3.52 -5.35
C ALA A 27 -13.68 -2.96 -3.94
N ASP A 28 -14.06 -1.68 -3.81
CA ASP A 28 -14.42 -1.11 -2.52
C ASP A 28 -15.73 -1.76 -1.98
N PRO A 29 -16.15 -1.49 -0.72
CA PRO A 29 -17.40 -2.03 -0.18
C PRO A 29 -18.67 -1.63 -0.95
N THR A 30 -18.59 -0.65 -1.85
CA THR A 30 -19.69 -0.24 -2.74
C THR A 30 -19.70 -1.00 -4.07
N GLY A 31 -18.73 -1.87 -4.29
CA GLY A 31 -18.54 -2.63 -5.52
C GLY A 31 -17.79 -1.87 -6.61
N LYS A 32 -17.28 -0.66 -6.32
CA LYS A 32 -16.60 0.17 -7.30
C LYS A 32 -15.11 -0.13 -7.29
N ILE A 33 -14.57 -0.43 -8.47
CA ILE A 33 -13.12 -0.51 -8.67
C ILE A 33 -12.64 0.92 -8.97
N SER A 34 -11.98 1.53 -8.00
CA SER A 34 -11.42 2.89 -8.12
C SER A 34 -9.90 2.80 -8.17
N ARG A 35 -9.33 3.13 -9.33
CA ARG A 35 -7.88 3.27 -9.50
C ARG A 35 -7.46 4.71 -9.20
N ASN A 36 -6.74 4.91 -8.10
CA ASN A 36 -6.18 6.20 -7.69
C ASN A 36 -4.72 6.02 -7.27
N LEU A 37 -3.80 6.15 -8.24
CA LEU A 37 -2.37 6.00 -7.99
C LEU A 37 -1.81 7.07 -7.03
N GLU A 38 -2.35 8.29 -7.04
CA GLU A 38 -1.91 9.33 -6.11
C GLU A 38 -2.18 8.94 -4.66
N TYR A 39 -3.39 8.42 -4.40
CA TYR A 39 -3.75 7.88 -3.09
C TYR A 39 -2.85 6.72 -2.65
N VAL A 40 -2.51 5.82 -3.58
CA VAL A 40 -1.60 4.70 -3.31
C VAL A 40 -0.21 5.21 -2.95
N SER A 41 0.31 6.18 -3.69
CA SER A 41 1.61 6.80 -3.41
C SER A 41 1.65 7.42 -2.02
N GLN A 42 0.64 8.22 -1.67
CA GLN A 42 0.53 8.82 -0.34
C GLN A 42 0.44 7.77 0.77
N THR A 43 -0.27 6.66 0.53
CA THR A 43 -0.37 5.57 1.50
C THR A 43 0.97 4.86 1.70
N ILE A 44 1.75 4.65 0.63
CA ILE A 44 3.12 4.12 0.71
C ILE A 44 3.99 5.05 1.55
N ASP A 45 3.96 6.37 1.30
CA ASP A 45 4.75 7.35 2.04
C ASP A 45 4.41 7.35 3.55
N LEU A 46 3.13 7.20 3.90
CA LEU A 46 2.70 7.06 5.30
C LEU A 46 3.25 5.79 5.95
N MET A 47 3.22 4.65 5.24
CA MET A 47 3.78 3.39 5.74
C MET A 47 5.30 3.44 5.87
N GLU A 48 5.99 4.15 4.97
CA GLU A 48 7.43 4.42 5.09
C GLU A 48 7.75 5.29 6.31
N MET A 49 6.98 6.35 6.54
CA MET A 49 7.10 7.17 7.73
C MET A 49 6.90 6.33 9.00
N LEU A 50 5.91 5.44 9.04
CA LEU A 50 5.70 4.53 10.17
C LEU A 50 6.93 3.65 10.41
N LYS A 51 7.51 3.07 9.36
CA LYS A 51 8.76 2.28 9.47
C LYS A 51 9.88 3.10 10.12
N ASP A 52 10.09 4.33 9.67
CA ASP A 52 11.17 5.18 10.17
C ASP A 52 10.93 5.63 11.61
N LYS A 53 9.70 6.02 11.95
CA LYS A 53 9.33 6.47 13.30
C LYS A 53 9.27 5.35 14.33
N THR A 54 9.06 4.11 13.90
CA THR A 54 8.96 2.95 14.79
C THR A 54 10.23 2.10 14.84
N LYS A 55 11.28 2.48 14.10
CA LYS A 55 12.57 1.78 14.09
C LYS A 55 13.13 1.59 15.50
N GLY A 56 13.44 0.34 15.85
CA GLY A 56 13.94 -0.03 17.18
C GLY A 56 12.89 -0.11 18.28
N ASN A 57 11.62 0.23 17.99
CA ASN A 57 10.49 0.18 18.93
C ASN A 57 9.50 -0.94 18.62
N ILE A 58 9.67 -1.68 17.52
CA ILE A 58 8.82 -2.81 17.13
C ILE A 58 9.62 -4.11 17.05
N GLY A 59 8.96 -5.24 17.27
CA GLY A 59 9.57 -6.56 17.14
C GLY A 59 10.00 -6.86 15.70
N THR A 60 11.03 -7.70 15.55
CA THR A 60 11.60 -8.09 14.24
C THR A 60 10.58 -8.71 13.29
N ASP A 61 9.56 -9.39 13.81
CA ASP A 61 8.53 -10.02 12.98
C ASP A 61 7.58 -8.98 12.37
N ILE A 62 7.22 -7.95 13.15
CA ILE A 62 6.42 -6.82 12.68
C ILE A 62 7.19 -6.02 11.64
N GLU A 63 8.48 -5.77 11.90
CA GLU A 63 9.36 -5.06 10.97
C GLU A 63 9.46 -5.79 9.62
N LYS A 64 9.59 -7.13 9.65
CA LYS A 64 9.58 -7.95 8.42
C LYS A 64 8.26 -7.83 7.67
N VAL A 65 7.13 -7.87 8.37
CA VAL A 65 5.81 -7.72 7.74
C VAL A 65 5.67 -6.34 7.09
N LEU A 66 6.02 -5.26 7.81
CA LEU A 66 5.98 -3.90 7.28
C LEU A 66 6.85 -3.75 6.02
N ASN A 67 8.08 -4.26 6.05
CA ASN A 67 8.97 -4.25 4.90
C ASN A 67 8.41 -5.05 3.71
N GLY A 68 7.79 -6.20 3.97
CA GLY A 68 7.14 -7.02 2.94
C GLY A 68 5.97 -6.28 2.29
N MET A 69 5.07 -5.70 3.08
CA MET A 69 3.95 -4.90 2.61
C MET A 69 4.41 -3.70 1.76
N LEU A 70 5.41 -2.95 2.23
CA LEU A 70 5.97 -1.83 1.47
C LEU A 70 6.57 -2.28 0.12
N SER A 71 7.28 -3.40 0.11
CA SER A 71 7.90 -3.93 -1.11
C SER A 71 6.83 -4.35 -2.13
N GLU A 72 5.81 -5.06 -1.68
CA GLU A 72 4.67 -5.46 -2.51
C GLU A 72 3.94 -4.24 -3.09
N LEU A 73 3.60 -3.26 -2.24
CA LEU A 73 2.87 -2.06 -2.68
C LEU A 73 3.67 -1.26 -3.70
N ARG A 74 4.98 -1.08 -3.50
CA ARG A 74 5.84 -0.35 -4.45
C ARG A 74 5.92 -1.06 -5.80
N LEU A 75 6.09 -2.39 -5.81
CA LEU A 75 6.09 -3.19 -7.05
C LEU A 75 4.76 -3.05 -7.79
N ASN A 76 3.66 -3.23 -7.08
CA ASN A 76 2.32 -3.08 -7.65
C ASN A 76 2.05 -1.66 -8.15
N TYR A 77 2.53 -0.64 -7.45
CA TYR A 77 2.40 0.76 -7.85
C TYR A 77 3.14 1.04 -9.15
N VAL A 78 4.39 0.56 -9.28
CA VAL A 78 5.19 0.76 -10.50
C VAL A 78 4.57 0.02 -11.68
N ASP A 79 4.21 -1.25 -11.50
CA ASP A 79 3.53 -2.07 -12.53
C ASP A 79 2.20 -1.45 -12.98
N GLU A 80 1.42 -0.93 -12.03
CA GLU A 80 0.18 -0.29 -12.39
C GLU A 80 0.46 1.05 -13.07
N LYS A 81 1.38 1.87 -12.56
CA LYS A 81 1.76 3.15 -13.17
C LYS A 81 2.21 3.01 -14.61
N SER A 82 2.98 1.98 -14.96
CA SER A 82 3.40 1.74 -16.35
C SER A 82 2.21 1.41 -17.28
N LYS A 83 1.19 0.69 -16.79
CA LYS A 83 -0.05 0.42 -17.55
C LYS A 83 -0.93 1.66 -17.77
N ALA A 84 -0.82 2.70 -16.93
CA ALA A 84 -1.52 3.97 -17.18
C ALA A 84 -0.92 4.71 -18.38
N THR A 85 0.41 4.69 -18.52
CA THR A 85 1.11 5.34 -19.63
C THR A 85 0.75 4.71 -20.98
N GLU A 86 0.63 3.39 -21.06
CA GLU A 86 0.29 2.70 -22.33
C GLU A 86 -1.13 3.02 -22.85
N LYS A 87 -2.12 3.21 -21.97
CA LYS A 87 -3.51 3.50 -22.38
C LYS A 87 -3.75 4.92 -22.89
N VAL A 88 -2.84 5.85 -22.61
CA VAL A 88 -2.92 7.22 -23.10
C VAL A 88 -2.39 7.32 -24.53
N ASP A 89 -1.41 6.49 -24.88
CA ASP A 89 -0.80 6.49 -26.21
C ASP A 89 -1.70 5.85 -27.28
N GLU A 90 -2.52 4.85 -26.94
CA GLU A 90 -3.49 4.24 -27.88
C GLU A 90 -4.70 5.13 -28.21
N LYS A 91 -5.02 6.14 -27.40
CA LYS A 91 -6.16 7.05 -27.64
C LYS A 91 -5.81 8.27 -28.51
N ASN A 92 -4.53 8.45 -28.83
CA ASN A 92 -4.04 9.56 -29.66
C ASN A 92 -3.59 9.10 -31.07
N GLN A 93 -4.01 7.91 -31.52
CA GLN A 93 -3.79 7.40 -32.88
C GLN A 93 -5.09 7.23 -33.65
#